data_AF-A0A353VUJ3-F1
#
_entry.id   AF-A0A353VUJ3-F1
#
_cell.length_a   1.000
_cell.length_b   1.000
_cell.length_c   1.000
_cell.angle_alpha   90.00
_cell.angle_beta   90.00
_cell.angle_gamma   90.00
#
_symmetry.space_group_name_H-M   'P 1'
#
loop_
_entity.id
_entity.type
_entity.pdbx_description
1 polymer ?
#
loop_
_entity_poly.entity_id
_entity_poly.type
_entity_poly.pdbx_seq_one_letter_code
_entity_poly.pdbx_strand_id
1 'polypeptide(L)'
;FDFRDFVLSRFASAKCLDDEVESNELYDDDWVEIISLELAPHPKLSKEKQKSLLLDYSANKNVISIKVRRALIGYLLQQLSVDTTIDHSLNPNKYQLIVLNRDEIEPFASWAFD
;
A
#
# COMPACT_ATOMS: atom_id res chain seq x y z
N PHE A 1 18.70 -9.60 9.71
CA PHE A 1 18.57 -10.49 8.53
C PHE A 1 18.17 -9.65 7.34
N ASP A 2 18.32 -10.16 6.12
CA ASP A 2 17.94 -9.45 4.90
C ASP A 2 16.73 -10.17 4.28
N PHE A 3 15.62 -9.45 4.12
CA PHE A 3 14.36 -9.96 3.60
C PHE A 3 14.07 -9.32 2.25
N ARG A 4 13.55 -10.11 1.32
CA ARG A 4 13.43 -9.69 -0.08
C ARG A 4 12.15 -10.19 -0.71
N ASP A 5 11.55 -9.33 -1.54
CA ASP A 5 10.42 -9.67 -2.37
C ASP A 5 10.85 -10.30 -3.69
N PHE A 6 10.13 -11.34 -4.10
CA PHE A 6 10.39 -12.06 -5.34
C PHE A 6 9.11 -12.28 -6.15
N VAL A 7 9.26 -12.23 -7.48
CA VAL A 7 8.20 -12.65 -8.40
C VAL A 7 8.23 -14.17 -8.50
N LEU A 8 7.23 -14.84 -7.91
CA LEU A 8 7.20 -16.31 -7.81
C LEU A 8 7.31 -17.03 -9.17
N SER A 9 6.82 -16.43 -10.25
CA SER A 9 6.91 -17.03 -11.59
C SER A 9 8.32 -17.07 -12.19
N ARG A 10 9.29 -16.39 -11.57
CA ARG A 10 10.70 -16.43 -12.00
C ARG A 10 11.48 -17.61 -11.42
N PHE A 11 10.90 -18.36 -10.49
CA PHE A 11 11.55 -19.56 -9.95
C PHE A 11 11.29 -20.75 -10.87
N ALA A 12 12.37 -21.36 -11.38
CA ALA A 12 12.29 -22.60 -12.16
C ALA A 12 12.18 -23.85 -11.28
N SER A 13 12.79 -23.81 -10.09
CA SER A 13 12.78 -24.90 -9.13
C SER A 13 13.11 -24.37 -7.73
N ALA A 14 12.56 -25.01 -6.70
CA ALA A 14 12.93 -24.79 -5.30
C ALA A 14 13.03 -26.16 -4.59
N LYS A 15 13.87 -26.26 -3.57
CA LYS A 15 14.04 -27.46 -2.75
C LYS A 15 13.93 -27.08 -1.28
N CYS A 16 13.07 -27.78 -0.54
CA CYS A 16 13.04 -27.66 0.92
C CYS A 16 14.26 -28.38 1.51
N LEU A 17 14.94 -27.73 2.45
CA LEU A 17 16.05 -28.30 3.21
C LEU A 17 15.56 -28.56 4.64
N ASP A 18 16.09 -29.61 5.27
CA ASP A 18 15.79 -29.96 6.67
C ASP A 18 16.76 -29.28 7.66
N ASP A 19 17.44 -28.22 7.21
CA ASP A 19 18.40 -27.47 8.02
C ASP A 19 17.67 -26.50 8.97
N GLU A 20 18.24 -26.27 10.15
CA GLU A 20 17.75 -25.20 11.04
C GLU A 20 17.99 -23.84 10.41
N VAL A 21 16.97 -22.97 10.46
CA VAL A 21 17.05 -21.61 9.90
C VAL A 21 17.41 -20.63 11.02
N GLU A 22 18.40 -19.78 10.78
CA GLU A 22 18.84 -18.76 11.74
C GLU A 22 17.84 -17.59 11.88
N SER A 23 16.96 -17.41 10.90
CA SER A 23 15.94 -16.36 10.83
C SER A 23 14.52 -16.92 10.72
N ASN A 24 13.54 -16.11 11.10
CA ASN A 24 12.11 -16.33 10.90
C ASN A 24 11.42 -14.98 10.58
N GLU A 25 10.11 -15.00 10.31
CA GLU A 25 9.39 -13.79 9.95
C GLU A 25 9.35 -12.72 11.04
N LEU A 26 9.55 -13.08 12.31
CA LEU A 26 9.54 -12.12 13.43
C LEU A 26 10.74 -11.18 13.42
N TYR A 27 11.78 -11.47 12.64
CA TYR A 27 12.91 -10.59 12.46
C TYR A 27 12.76 -9.63 11.26
N ASP A 28 11.65 -9.73 10.51
CA ASP A 28 11.31 -8.81 9.43
C ASP A 28 10.29 -7.78 9.94
N ASP A 29 10.80 -6.63 10.36
CA ASP A 29 9.97 -5.53 10.89
C ASP A 29 8.92 -5.09 9.87
N ASP A 30 9.27 -5.00 8.59
CA ASP A 30 8.34 -4.55 7.55
C ASP A 30 7.25 -5.59 7.29
N TRP A 31 7.56 -6.87 7.47
CA TRP A 31 6.56 -7.92 7.41
C TRP A 31 5.63 -7.91 8.62
N VAL A 32 6.15 -7.85 9.85
CA VAL A 32 5.31 -8.00 11.05
C VAL A 32 4.52 -6.75 11.42
N GLU A 33 5.06 -5.56 11.12
CA GLU A 33 4.43 -4.30 11.49
C GLU A 33 3.23 -3.98 10.60
N ILE A 34 2.10 -3.68 11.24
CA ILE A 34 0.86 -3.26 10.58
C ILE A 34 0.66 -1.77 10.82
N ILE A 35 0.56 -1.00 9.75
CA ILE A 35 0.27 0.43 9.78
C ILE A 35 -1.12 0.71 9.20
N SER A 36 -1.67 1.88 9.53
CA SER A 36 -2.89 2.41 8.92
C SER A 36 -2.52 3.24 7.69
N LEU A 37 -2.90 2.78 6.51
CA LEU A 37 -2.90 3.60 5.30
C LEU A 37 -4.19 4.43 5.29
N GLU A 38 -4.05 5.76 5.28
CA GLU A 38 -5.18 6.67 5.24
C GLU A 38 -5.34 7.25 3.83
N LEU A 39 -6.52 7.04 3.25
CA LEU A 39 -6.86 7.48 1.91
C LEU A 39 -8.09 8.41 1.94
N ALA A 40 -8.17 9.28 0.94
CA ALA A 40 -9.39 10.04 0.64
C ALA A 40 -9.72 9.96 -0.86
N PRO A 41 -10.98 10.18 -1.25
CA PRO A 41 -11.32 10.41 -2.64
C PRO A 41 -10.54 11.59 -3.22
N HIS A 42 -10.12 11.46 -4.47
CA HIS A 42 -9.38 12.50 -5.15
C HIS A 42 -10.21 13.80 -5.24
N PRO A 43 -9.66 14.97 -4.84
CA PRO A 43 -10.44 16.22 -4.68
C PRO A 43 -11.04 16.75 -6.00
N LYS A 44 -10.37 16.49 -7.14
CA LYS A 44 -10.82 16.82 -8.49
C LYS A 44 -11.97 15.94 -9.03
N LEU A 45 -12.45 14.93 -8.28
CA LEU A 45 -13.67 14.19 -8.63
C LEU A 45 -14.94 14.98 -8.31
N SER A 46 -16.07 14.63 -8.94
CA SER A 46 -17.36 15.18 -8.55
C SER A 46 -17.75 14.75 -7.12
N LYS A 47 -18.52 15.58 -6.42
CA LYS A 47 -18.94 15.28 -5.04
C LYS A 47 -19.73 13.97 -4.91
N GLU A 48 -20.49 13.61 -5.93
CA GLU A 48 -21.21 12.34 -6.01
C GLU A 48 -20.25 11.15 -6.05
N LYS A 49 -19.21 11.20 -6.90
CA LYS A 49 -18.18 10.15 -6.97
C LYS A 49 -17.40 10.04 -5.67
N GLN A 50 -17.01 11.18 -5.08
CA GLN A 50 -16.34 11.20 -3.77
C GLN A 50 -17.19 10.50 -2.70
N LYS A 51 -18.49 10.81 -2.64
CA LYS A 51 -19.42 10.19 -1.70
C LYS A 51 -19.59 8.69 -1.94
N SER A 52 -19.68 8.24 -3.20
CA SER A 52 -19.76 6.82 -3.54
C SER A 52 -18.53 6.07 -3.02
N LEU A 53 -17.33 6.58 -3.30
CA LEU A 53 -16.07 5.97 -2.84
C LEU A 53 -16.01 5.84 -1.31
N LEU A 54 -16.41 6.89 -0.59
CA LEU A 54 -16.46 6.84 0.87
C LEU A 54 -17.42 5.76 1.39
N LEU A 55 -18.54 5.52 0.70
CA LEU A 55 -19.47 4.46 1.05
C LEU A 55 -18.90 3.07 0.71
N ASP A 56 -18.35 2.90 -0.48
CA ASP A 56 -17.78 1.64 -0.97
C ASP A 56 -16.67 1.11 -0.04
N TYR A 57 -15.87 2.03 0.49
CA TYR A 57 -14.78 1.71 1.42
C TYR A 57 -15.18 1.82 2.90
N SER A 58 -16.47 2.02 3.22
CA SER A 58 -16.97 2.12 4.60
C SER A 58 -16.19 3.15 5.44
N ALA A 59 -15.91 4.30 4.85
CA ALA A 59 -15.09 5.35 5.42
C ALA A 59 -15.67 5.91 6.73
N ASN A 60 -14.78 6.32 7.63
CA ASN A 60 -15.13 7.01 8.87
C ASN A 60 -14.62 8.45 8.81
N LYS A 61 -15.47 9.45 9.11
CA LYS A 61 -15.11 10.88 9.06
C LYS A 61 -14.46 11.31 7.73
N ASN A 62 -14.93 10.76 6.61
CA ASN A 62 -14.38 10.98 5.26
C ASN A 62 -12.96 10.44 5.02
N VAL A 63 -12.46 9.56 5.89
CA VAL A 63 -11.17 8.89 5.74
C VAL A 63 -11.42 7.39 5.53
N ILE A 64 -10.77 6.85 4.51
CA ILE A 64 -10.68 5.41 4.26
C ILE A 64 -9.42 4.93 4.97
N SER A 65 -9.57 4.12 6.01
CA SER A 65 -8.44 3.55 6.76
C SER A 65 -8.30 2.07 6.43
N ILE A 66 -7.13 1.67 5.95
CA ILE A 66 -6.81 0.28 5.61
C ILE A 66 -5.60 -0.15 6.43
N LYS A 67 -5.76 -1.20 7.22
CA LYS A 67 -4.64 -1.84 7.93
C LYS A 67 -3.87 -2.73 6.97
N VAL A 68 -2.56 -2.49 6.86
CA VAL A 68 -1.70 -3.20 5.91
C VAL A 68 -0.31 -3.40 6.53
N ARG A 69 0.34 -4.52 6.22
CA ARG A 69 1.75 -4.74 6.60
C ARG A 69 2.63 -3.73 5.85
N ARG A 70 3.68 -3.22 6.48
CA ARG A 70 4.57 -2.23 5.83
C ARG A 70 5.11 -2.72 4.49
N ALA A 71 5.55 -3.97 4.44
CA ALA A 71 6.04 -4.64 3.23
C ALA A 71 5.03 -4.63 2.05
N LEU A 72 3.72 -4.49 2.33
CA LEU A 72 2.66 -4.58 1.32
C LEU A 72 2.10 -3.21 0.88
N ILE A 73 2.55 -2.10 1.46
CA ILE A 73 1.93 -0.79 1.21
C ILE A 73 2.07 -0.37 -0.26
N GLY A 74 3.28 -0.41 -0.81
CA GLY A 74 3.52 0.03 -2.20
C GLY A 74 2.68 -0.75 -3.21
N TYR A 75 2.52 -2.06 -2.98
CA TYR A 75 1.67 -2.91 -3.81
C TYR A 75 0.19 -2.55 -3.69
N LEU A 76 -0.30 -2.25 -2.49
CA LEU A 76 -1.67 -1.83 -2.27
C LEU A 76 -1.95 -0.48 -2.95
N LEU A 77 -1.03 0.49 -2.85
CA LEU A 77 -1.13 1.79 -3.54
C LEU A 77 -1.27 1.61 -5.06
N GLN A 78 -0.48 0.72 -5.66
CA GLN A 78 -0.57 0.40 -7.08
C GLN A 78 -1.88 -0.32 -7.44
N GLN A 79 -2.27 -1.33 -6.65
CA GLN A 79 -3.49 -2.10 -6.88
C GLN A 79 -4.74 -1.20 -6.88
N LEU A 80 -4.78 -0.24 -5.97
CA LEU A 80 -5.90 0.70 -5.87
C LEU A 80 -5.77 1.90 -6.81
N SER A 81 -4.67 1.99 -7.58
CA SER A 81 -4.34 3.15 -8.40
C SER A 81 -4.47 4.45 -7.61
N VAL A 82 -3.79 4.53 -6.46
CA VAL A 82 -3.77 5.75 -5.64
C VAL A 82 -2.88 6.79 -6.31
N ASP A 83 -3.32 8.04 -6.33
CA ASP A 83 -2.46 9.16 -6.70
C ASP A 83 -1.48 9.43 -5.55
N THR A 84 -0.22 9.11 -5.79
CA THR A 84 0.90 9.27 -4.86
C THR A 84 1.72 10.53 -5.15
N THR A 85 1.25 11.44 -6.01
CA THR A 85 1.91 12.74 -6.23
C THR A 85 1.64 13.71 -5.07
N ILE A 86 2.59 14.59 -4.80
CA ILE A 86 2.50 15.57 -3.71
C ILE A 86 1.31 16.53 -3.91
N ASP A 87 1.02 16.89 -5.16
CA ASP A 87 0.02 17.89 -5.52
C ASP A 87 -1.29 17.29 -6.07
N HIS A 88 -1.43 15.96 -6.00
CA HIS A 88 -2.58 15.20 -6.52
C HIS A 88 -2.87 15.56 -7.99
N SER A 89 -1.82 15.51 -8.81
CA SER A 89 -1.81 15.96 -10.21
C SER A 89 -2.26 14.89 -11.20
N LEU A 90 -2.34 13.62 -10.81
CA LEU A 90 -2.71 12.56 -11.73
C LEU A 90 -4.19 12.65 -12.12
N ASN A 91 -4.55 11.94 -13.20
CA ASN A 91 -5.92 11.96 -13.70
C ASN A 91 -6.89 11.34 -12.67
N PRO A 92 -7.82 12.11 -12.08
CA PRO A 92 -8.70 11.63 -11.00
C PRO A 92 -9.63 10.49 -11.42
N ASN A 93 -9.92 10.33 -12.72
CA ASN A 93 -10.76 9.24 -13.18
C ASN A 93 -10.00 7.89 -13.22
N LYS A 94 -8.67 7.94 -13.36
CA LYS A 94 -7.79 6.77 -13.28
C LYS A 94 -7.31 6.55 -11.85
N TYR A 95 -6.95 7.62 -11.14
CA TYR A 95 -6.47 7.60 -9.77
C TYR A 95 -7.50 8.25 -8.85
N GLN A 96 -8.43 7.43 -8.35
CA GLN A 96 -9.62 7.93 -7.66
C GLN A 96 -9.39 8.23 -6.19
N LEU A 97 -8.26 7.81 -5.64
CA LEU A 97 -7.88 7.96 -4.25
C LEU A 97 -6.56 8.72 -4.15
N ILE A 98 -6.35 9.41 -3.03
CA ILE A 98 -5.10 10.09 -2.66
C ILE A 98 -4.63 9.57 -1.30
N VAL A 99 -3.32 9.60 -1.06
CA VAL A 99 -2.74 9.32 0.27
C VAL A 99 -2.85 10.55 1.17
N LEU A 100 -3.33 10.37 2.39
CA LEU A 100 -3.42 11.45 3.39
C LEU A 100 -2.21 11.50 4.32
N ASN A 101 -1.67 10.35 4.74
CA ASN A 101 -0.53 10.25 5.65
C ASN A 101 0.77 9.92 4.91
N ARG A 102 1.09 10.66 3.84
CA ARG A 102 2.27 10.43 2.99
C ARG A 102 3.55 10.27 3.81
N ASP A 103 3.84 11.21 4.71
CA ASP A 103 5.08 11.24 5.50
C ASP A 103 5.28 9.98 6.37
N GLU A 104 4.19 9.32 6.76
CA GLU A 104 4.21 8.07 7.53
C GLU A 104 4.42 6.85 6.64
N ILE A 105 4.01 6.92 5.38
CA ILE A 105 3.92 5.77 4.47
C ILE A 105 5.09 5.71 3.49
N GLU A 106 5.50 6.85 2.92
CA GLU A 106 6.55 6.95 1.92
C GLU A 106 7.90 6.31 2.34
N PRO A 107 8.36 6.41 3.62
CA PRO A 107 9.60 5.76 4.03
C PRO A 107 9.64 4.24 3.78
N PHE A 108 8.49 3.57 3.81
CA PHE A 108 8.37 2.10 3.65
C PHE A 108 8.06 1.67 2.21
N ALA A 109 7.69 2.62 1.35
CA ALA A 109 7.23 2.33 -0.01
C ALA A 109 7.66 3.40 -1.01
N SER A 110 8.85 4.00 -0.83
CA SER A 110 9.34 5.16 -1.59
C SER A 110 9.22 4.99 -3.11
N TRP A 111 9.52 3.80 -3.62
CA TRP A 111 9.38 3.42 -5.04
C TRP A 111 7.95 3.52 -5.60
N ALA A 112 6.92 3.62 -4.75
CA ALA A 112 5.53 3.82 -5.14
C ALA A 112 5.10 5.30 -5.15
N PHE A 113 5.97 6.21 -4.70
CA PHE A 113 5.73 7.65 -4.61
C PHE A 113 6.51 8.48 -5.65
N ASP A 114 7.19 7.80 -6.58
CA ASP A 114 7.92 8.38 -7.73
C ASP A 114 7.00 9.07 -8.76
#